data_AF-A0A1Q3HS79-F1
#
_entry.id   AF-A0A1Q3HS79-F1
#
_cell.length_a   1.000
_cell.length_b   1.000
_cell.length_c   1.000
_cell.angle_alpha   90.00
_cell.angle_beta   90.00
_cell.angle_gamma   90.00
#
_symmetry.space_group_name_H-M   'P 1'
#
loop_
_entity.id
_entity.type
_entity.pdbx_description
1 polymer ?
#
loop_
_entity_poly.entity_id
_entity_poly.type
_entity_poly.pdbx_seq_one_letter_code
_entity_poly.pdbx_strand_id
1 'polypeptide(L)'
;MNVSLVPGIDAVRPSDVQQYLRLKGWRPRGEPRGHVAEYVHVMEDTALKVRVLLDPAFSDYALRTAELIDVLSRFEHRAFIEILDELLIPPGDRIRFRIFSESTRSGTIALDDSIRLRVAARQLFLASAHSALKPQRHFARLSQSSALDLLRDCRETQTERGSYVTSLLVPVDPPVGGPEVEEPYARRVTRTLMGGLVETSRSVEAGEPETLLDRAQSGVSSNFLTALADMRPGGERSFVEIDMSWSRARPELVLSRSKVRFEQGVFGMFSEAARALRETTPVPGLEVEGFVVRLERPEKGPELPGEVILATQLEDYGSAKIHVRLSGADYAAATNAHRDGLQVRVFGTLTKTGRRFELQDPSGFELLADVP
;
A
#
# COMPACT_ATOMS: atom_id res chain seq x y z
N MET A 1 -34.23 22.69 -11.98
CA MET A 1 -33.51 21.56 -12.61
C MET A 1 -34.31 20.31 -12.32
N ASN A 2 -34.67 19.48 -13.30
CA ASN A 2 -35.41 18.26 -13.02
C ASN A 2 -34.44 17.25 -12.38
N VAL A 3 -34.51 17.14 -11.05
CA VAL A 3 -33.49 16.46 -10.24
C VAL A 3 -33.45 14.95 -10.56
N SER A 4 -34.54 14.37 -11.08
CA SER A 4 -34.62 12.98 -11.50
C SER A 4 -33.85 12.65 -12.79
N LEU A 5 -33.28 13.64 -13.48
CA LEU A 5 -32.48 13.45 -14.71
C LEU A 5 -30.97 13.48 -14.46
N VAL A 6 -30.52 13.64 -13.20
CA VAL A 6 -29.09 13.60 -12.87
C VAL A 6 -28.60 12.15 -13.02
N PRO A 7 -27.56 11.88 -13.82
CA PRO A 7 -27.03 10.53 -14.01
C PRO A 7 -26.63 9.87 -12.69
N GLY A 8 -26.93 8.57 -12.56
CA GLY A 8 -26.51 7.75 -11.42
C GLY A 8 -27.50 7.69 -10.26
N ILE A 9 -28.55 8.52 -10.21
CA ILE A 9 -29.54 8.45 -9.13
C ILE A 9 -30.20 7.07 -9.03
N ASP A 10 -30.47 6.44 -10.16
CA ASP A 10 -31.00 5.08 -10.29
C ASP A 10 -30.03 3.99 -9.81
N ALA A 11 -28.73 4.29 -9.79
CA ALA A 11 -27.68 3.37 -9.32
C ALA A 11 -27.44 3.43 -7.81
N VAL A 12 -28.01 4.42 -7.10
CA VAL A 12 -27.95 4.50 -5.63
C VAL A 12 -28.62 3.27 -5.04
N ARG A 13 -27.96 2.56 -4.11
CA ARG A 13 -28.56 1.37 -3.49
C ARG A 13 -29.32 1.77 -2.22
N PRO A 14 -30.50 1.19 -1.95
CA PRO A 14 -31.25 1.46 -0.72
C PRO A 14 -30.44 1.17 0.55
N SER A 15 -29.58 0.14 0.54
CA SER A 15 -28.70 -0.20 1.66
C SER A 15 -27.72 0.92 2.00
N ASP A 16 -27.18 1.59 0.99
CA ASP A 16 -26.16 2.63 1.16
C ASP A 16 -26.79 3.90 1.74
N VAL A 17 -28.00 4.23 1.28
CA VAL A 17 -28.85 5.28 1.87
C VAL A 17 -29.17 4.99 3.33
N GLN A 18 -29.59 3.77 3.65
CA GLN A 18 -29.92 3.40 5.03
C GLN A 18 -28.70 3.51 5.96
N GLN A 19 -27.51 3.08 5.52
CA GLN A 19 -26.28 3.22 6.28
C GLN A 19 -25.90 4.69 6.45
N TYR A 20 -25.98 5.49 5.39
CA TYR A 20 -25.71 6.92 5.41
C TYR A 20 -26.56 7.64 6.46
N LEU A 21 -27.88 7.41 6.42
CA LEU A 21 -28.83 7.97 7.37
C LEU A 21 -28.46 7.61 8.82
N ARG A 22 -28.21 6.33 9.12
CA ARG A 22 -27.85 5.88 10.48
C ARG A 22 -26.58 6.56 11.00
N LEU A 23 -25.56 6.69 10.16
CA LEU A 23 -24.29 7.35 10.54
C LEU A 23 -24.46 8.84 10.80
N LYS A 24 -25.38 9.49 10.08
CA LYS A 24 -25.74 10.89 10.27
C LYS A 24 -26.77 11.11 11.39
N GLY A 25 -26.99 10.12 12.25
CA GLY A 25 -27.86 10.23 13.43
C GLY A 25 -29.36 10.01 13.17
N TRP A 26 -29.75 9.67 11.95
CA TRP A 26 -31.14 9.33 11.64
C TRP A 26 -31.49 7.95 12.20
N ARG A 27 -32.67 7.83 12.81
CA ARG A 27 -33.16 6.59 13.43
C ARG A 27 -34.31 6.01 12.62
N PRO A 28 -34.36 4.68 12.40
CA PRO A 28 -35.50 4.05 11.76
C PRO A 28 -36.76 4.23 12.62
N ARG A 29 -37.90 4.52 11.99
CA ARG A 29 -39.19 4.72 12.64
C ARG A 29 -40.04 3.46 12.50
N GLY A 30 -39.77 2.48 13.35
CA GLY A 30 -40.43 1.17 13.30
C GLY A 30 -39.92 0.31 12.14
N GLU A 31 -40.62 -0.80 11.88
CA GLU A 31 -40.32 -1.68 10.75
C GLU A 31 -40.74 -1.06 9.41
N PRO A 32 -40.06 -1.42 8.30
CA PRO A 32 -40.49 -1.02 6.97
C PRO A 32 -41.94 -1.39 6.68
N ARG A 33 -42.67 -0.49 6.02
CA ARG A 33 -44.05 -0.74 5.57
C ARG A 33 -44.01 -1.09 4.09
N GLY A 34 -44.08 -2.38 3.78
CA GLY A 34 -43.86 -2.87 2.41
C GLY A 34 -42.43 -2.54 1.95
N HIS A 35 -42.29 -1.89 0.79
CA HIS A 35 -41.00 -1.49 0.23
C HIS A 35 -40.53 -0.10 0.69
N VAL A 36 -41.09 0.47 1.76
CA VAL A 36 -40.71 1.81 2.24
C VAL A 36 -40.24 1.76 3.68
N ALA A 37 -39.03 2.25 3.94
CA ALA A 37 -38.52 2.50 5.29
C ALA A 37 -38.63 3.99 5.64
N GLU A 38 -39.12 4.31 6.84
CA GLU A 38 -39.14 5.68 7.35
C GLU A 38 -37.99 5.90 8.33
N TYR A 39 -37.31 7.04 8.19
CA TYR A 39 -36.26 7.49 9.10
C TYR A 39 -36.60 8.86 9.67
N VAL A 40 -36.20 9.10 10.91
CA VAL A 40 -36.42 10.35 11.62
C VAL A 40 -35.12 10.88 12.22
N HIS A 41 -34.88 12.18 12.07
CA HIS A 41 -33.82 12.90 12.77
C HIS A 41 -34.47 13.87 13.75
N VAL A 42 -34.19 13.70 15.04
CA VAL A 42 -34.72 14.56 16.11
C VAL A 42 -33.77 15.73 16.32
N MET A 43 -34.30 16.94 16.28
CA MET A 43 -33.64 18.20 16.65
C MET A 43 -34.34 18.75 17.90
N GLU A 44 -33.78 19.79 18.53
CA GLU A 44 -34.25 20.29 19.83
C GLU A 44 -35.77 20.56 19.87
N ASP A 45 -36.32 21.20 18.83
CA ASP A 45 -37.75 21.59 18.79
C ASP A 45 -38.56 20.92 17.66
N THR A 46 -37.95 20.04 16.86
CA THR A 46 -38.60 19.48 15.66
C THR A 46 -37.99 18.15 15.23
N ALA A 47 -38.69 17.41 14.37
CA ALA A 47 -38.22 16.16 13.82
C ALA A 47 -38.40 16.14 12.30
N LEU A 48 -37.30 15.94 11.58
CA LEU A 48 -37.32 15.77 10.13
C LEU A 48 -37.55 14.29 9.80
N LYS A 49 -38.35 14.01 8.78
CA LYS A 49 -38.67 12.64 8.36
C LYS A 49 -38.32 12.46 6.90
N VAL A 50 -37.72 11.32 6.60
CA VAL A 50 -37.40 10.91 5.23
C VAL A 50 -37.86 9.48 4.97
N ARG A 51 -38.09 9.16 3.70
CA ARG A 51 -38.51 7.85 3.23
C ARG A 51 -37.47 7.29 2.29
N VAL A 52 -37.16 6.02 2.46
CA VAL A 52 -36.25 5.26 1.60
C VAL A 52 -37.06 4.18 0.91
N LEU A 53 -37.10 4.21 -0.41
CA LEU A 53 -37.67 3.13 -1.22
C LEU A 53 -36.66 1.98 -1.28
N LEU A 54 -37.08 0.78 -0.89
CA LEU A 54 -36.24 -0.39 -0.65
C LEU A 54 -36.07 -1.28 -1.88
N ASP A 55 -36.95 -1.11 -2.86
CA ASP A 55 -36.94 -1.89 -4.09
C ASP A 55 -36.61 -0.96 -5.28
N PRO A 56 -35.43 -1.12 -5.90
CA PRO A 56 -35.04 -0.36 -7.08
C PRO A 56 -35.89 -0.64 -8.34
N ALA A 57 -36.72 -1.69 -8.35
CA ALA A 57 -37.54 -2.05 -9.51
C ALA A 57 -38.75 -1.12 -9.75
N PHE A 58 -39.07 -0.24 -8.79
CA PHE A 58 -40.16 0.72 -8.94
C PHE A 58 -39.88 1.75 -10.04
N SER A 59 -40.89 2.04 -10.86
CA SER A 59 -40.75 2.99 -11.98
C SER A 59 -40.42 4.43 -11.55
N ASP A 60 -40.77 4.81 -10.32
CA ASP A 60 -40.46 6.12 -9.75
C ASP A 60 -39.27 6.12 -8.78
N TYR A 61 -38.47 5.04 -8.76
CA TYR A 61 -37.32 4.90 -7.85
C TYR A 61 -36.37 6.10 -7.91
N ALA A 62 -35.94 6.49 -9.12
CA ALA A 62 -35.03 7.62 -9.29
C ALA A 62 -35.64 8.94 -8.79
N LEU A 63 -36.95 9.17 -8.99
CA LEU A 63 -37.61 10.37 -8.49
C LEU A 63 -37.62 10.40 -6.95
N ARG A 64 -37.94 9.28 -6.28
CA ARG A 64 -37.97 9.19 -4.82
C ARG A 64 -36.60 9.32 -4.19
N THR A 65 -35.58 8.74 -4.82
CA THR A 65 -34.19 8.91 -4.40
C THR A 65 -33.73 10.37 -4.57
N ALA A 66 -34.10 11.03 -5.66
CA ALA A 66 -33.79 12.45 -5.86
C ALA A 66 -34.45 13.35 -4.81
N GLU A 67 -35.74 13.13 -4.50
CA GLU A 67 -36.46 13.86 -3.44
C GLU A 67 -35.77 13.69 -2.08
N LEU A 68 -35.34 12.46 -1.76
CA LEU A 68 -34.60 12.17 -0.54
C LEU A 68 -33.28 12.96 -0.48
N ILE A 69 -32.48 12.92 -1.54
CA ILE A 69 -31.18 13.61 -1.59
C ILE A 69 -31.37 15.14 -1.50
N ASP A 70 -32.44 15.70 -2.10
CA ASP A 70 -32.76 17.13 -1.97
C ASP A 70 -33.08 17.51 -0.51
N VAL A 71 -33.83 16.67 0.22
CA VAL A 71 -34.08 16.87 1.64
C VAL A 71 -32.77 16.82 2.45
N LEU A 72 -31.90 15.85 2.16
CA LEU A 72 -30.59 15.73 2.82
C LEU A 72 -29.66 16.91 2.49
N SER A 73 -29.68 17.40 1.25
CA SER A 73 -28.90 18.54 0.79
C SER A 73 -29.24 19.81 1.58
N ARG A 74 -30.52 20.07 1.79
CA ARG A 74 -31.00 21.19 2.59
C ARG A 74 -30.68 21.02 4.07
N PHE A 75 -30.82 19.80 4.59
CA PHE A 75 -30.52 19.47 5.99
C PHE A 75 -29.03 19.59 6.32
N GLU A 76 -28.15 19.11 5.44
CA GLU A 76 -26.69 19.12 5.66
C GLU A 76 -25.99 20.38 5.17
N HIS A 77 -26.71 21.29 4.52
CA HIS A 77 -26.13 22.47 3.83
C HIS A 77 -25.02 22.10 2.84
N ARG A 78 -25.22 21.00 2.11
CA ARG A 78 -24.28 20.46 1.12
C ARG A 78 -24.92 20.41 -0.25
N ALA A 79 -24.12 20.50 -1.30
CA ALA A 79 -24.67 20.45 -2.66
C ALA A 79 -25.28 19.07 -2.95
N PHE A 80 -26.38 19.04 -3.71
CA PHE A 80 -27.06 17.81 -4.13
C PHE A 80 -26.09 16.76 -4.70
N ILE A 81 -25.20 17.22 -5.59
CA ILE A 81 -24.24 16.35 -6.28
C ILE A 81 -23.23 15.73 -5.30
N GLU A 82 -22.83 16.45 -4.25
CA GLU A 82 -21.89 15.92 -3.25
C GLU A 82 -22.50 14.78 -2.45
N ILE A 83 -23.80 14.86 -2.13
CA ILE A 83 -24.50 13.78 -1.43
C ILE A 83 -24.74 12.59 -2.36
N LEU A 84 -25.12 12.85 -3.63
CA LEU A 84 -25.29 11.80 -4.62
C LEU A 84 -23.98 11.02 -4.85
N ASP A 85 -22.87 11.72 -5.13
CA ASP A 85 -21.55 11.10 -5.30
C ASP A 85 -21.17 10.29 -4.05
N GLU A 86 -21.47 10.84 -2.87
CA GLU A 86 -21.20 10.18 -1.60
C GLU A 86 -22.02 8.89 -1.39
N LEU A 87 -23.26 8.82 -1.88
CA LEU A 87 -24.14 7.65 -1.84
C LEU A 87 -23.81 6.62 -2.93
N LEU A 88 -23.19 7.05 -4.04
CA LEU A 88 -22.78 6.17 -5.13
C LEU A 88 -21.46 5.46 -4.88
N ILE A 89 -20.61 6.01 -3.99
CA ILE A 89 -19.37 5.37 -3.57
C ILE A 89 -19.70 4.12 -2.75
N PRO A 90 -19.29 2.92 -3.21
CA PRO A 90 -19.45 1.69 -2.42
C PRO A 90 -18.78 1.81 -1.04
N PRO A 91 -19.27 1.09 -0.03
CA PRO A 91 -18.63 1.07 1.28
C PRO A 91 -17.17 0.60 1.16
N GLY A 92 -16.25 1.49 1.54
CA GLY A 92 -14.83 1.24 1.46
C GLY A 92 -14.03 2.34 2.13
N ASP A 93 -12.81 2.01 2.55
CA ASP A 93 -11.86 3.03 3.00
C ASP A 93 -11.39 3.82 1.79
N ARG A 94 -11.29 5.13 1.94
CA ARG A 94 -10.90 6.02 0.85
C ARG A 94 -9.56 6.66 1.17
N ILE A 95 -8.62 6.55 0.24
CA ILE A 95 -7.31 7.18 0.29
C ILE A 95 -7.23 8.18 -0.86
N ARG A 96 -6.96 9.44 -0.57
CA ARG A 96 -6.84 10.51 -1.56
C ARG A 96 -5.40 10.97 -1.66
N PHE A 97 -4.91 11.06 -2.90
CA PHE A 97 -3.58 11.56 -3.23
C PHE A 97 -3.75 12.88 -3.96
N ARG A 98 -3.38 13.97 -3.31
CA ARG A 98 -3.47 15.33 -3.83
C ARG A 98 -2.08 15.83 -4.22
N ILE A 99 -1.91 16.13 -5.49
CA ILE A 99 -0.70 16.82 -5.99
C ILE A 99 -0.97 18.30 -6.07
N PHE A 100 -0.11 19.06 -5.42
CA PHE A 100 -0.05 20.51 -5.60
C PHE A 100 1.27 20.91 -6.23
N SER A 101 1.17 21.71 -7.28
CA SER A 101 2.26 22.45 -7.91
C SER A 101 1.66 23.72 -8.54
N GLU A 102 2.49 24.63 -9.04
CA GLU A 102 2.00 25.80 -9.75
C GLU A 102 1.19 25.43 -11.00
N SER A 103 1.61 24.40 -11.73
CA SER A 103 0.91 23.91 -12.93
C SER A 103 -0.40 23.17 -12.62
N THR A 104 -0.59 22.65 -11.40
CA THR A 104 -1.83 21.94 -11.02
C THR A 104 -2.91 22.81 -10.40
N ARG A 105 -2.70 24.15 -10.30
CA ARG A 105 -3.69 25.09 -9.74
C ARG A 105 -5.03 25.09 -10.47
N SER A 106 -5.02 24.82 -11.78
CA SER A 106 -6.25 24.72 -12.59
C SER A 106 -6.99 23.39 -12.40
N GLY A 107 -6.47 22.48 -11.57
CA GLY A 107 -7.00 21.12 -11.40
C GLY A 107 -6.55 20.14 -12.49
N THR A 108 -5.64 20.56 -13.38
CA THR A 108 -5.07 19.70 -14.43
C THR A 108 -3.65 19.28 -14.06
N ILE A 109 -3.16 18.19 -14.67
CA ILE A 109 -1.78 17.75 -14.54
C ILE A 109 -1.32 17.20 -15.89
N ALA A 110 -0.01 17.16 -16.16
CA ALA A 110 0.50 16.51 -17.36
C ALA A 110 0.12 15.02 -17.39
N LEU A 111 -0.20 14.48 -18.57
CA LEU A 111 -0.68 13.11 -18.70
C LEU A 111 0.32 12.09 -18.11
N ASP A 112 1.61 12.26 -18.37
CA ASP A 112 2.67 11.38 -17.86
C ASP A 112 2.78 11.44 -16.34
N ASP A 113 2.64 12.62 -15.75
CA ASP A 113 2.60 12.80 -14.29
C ASP A 113 1.38 12.11 -13.68
N SER A 114 0.22 12.17 -14.36
CA SER A 114 -1.01 11.48 -13.95
C SER A 114 -0.82 9.96 -13.92
N ILE A 115 -0.15 9.41 -14.94
CA ILE A 115 0.13 7.97 -15.07
C ILE A 115 1.11 7.55 -13.98
N ARG A 116 2.20 8.30 -13.81
CA ARG A 116 3.21 8.04 -12.78
C ARG A 116 2.58 8.02 -11.39
N LEU A 117 1.74 9.00 -11.07
CA LEU A 117 1.05 9.05 -9.78
C LEU A 117 0.16 7.81 -9.56
N ARG A 118 -0.64 7.42 -10.55
CA ARG A 118 -1.52 6.24 -10.42
C ARG A 118 -0.72 4.95 -10.27
N VAL A 119 0.37 4.79 -11.01
CA VAL A 119 1.28 3.64 -10.87
C VAL A 119 1.90 3.62 -9.48
N ALA A 120 2.42 4.76 -9.01
CA ALA A 120 3.01 4.89 -7.69
C ALA A 120 2.00 4.62 -6.57
N ALA A 121 0.77 5.13 -6.67
CA ALA A 121 -0.31 4.88 -5.70
C ALA A 121 -0.68 3.39 -5.62
N ARG A 122 -0.78 2.74 -6.79
CA ARG A 122 -0.99 1.30 -6.89
C ARG A 122 0.13 0.51 -6.21
N GLN A 123 1.40 0.87 -6.45
CA GLN A 123 2.55 0.18 -5.85
C GLN A 123 2.66 0.43 -4.34
N LEU A 124 2.37 1.65 -3.89
CA LEU A 124 2.37 2.01 -2.47
C LEU A 124 1.35 1.16 -1.71
N PHE A 125 0.11 1.09 -2.23
CA PHE A 125 -0.93 0.25 -1.66
C PHE A 125 -0.55 -1.24 -1.67
N LEU A 126 0.00 -1.75 -2.78
CA LEU A 126 0.43 -3.15 -2.90
C LEU A 126 1.55 -3.51 -1.92
N ALA A 127 2.52 -2.61 -1.72
CA ALA A 127 3.58 -2.79 -0.72
C ALA A 127 3.01 -2.82 0.70
N SER A 128 2.07 -1.93 1.02
CA SER A 128 1.36 -1.96 2.31
C SER A 128 0.54 -3.23 2.50
N ALA A 129 -0.07 -3.77 1.44
CA ALA A 129 -0.81 -5.01 1.49
C ALA A 129 0.09 -6.21 1.86
N HIS A 130 1.30 -6.26 1.32
CA HIS A 130 2.30 -7.26 1.69
C HIS A 130 2.77 -7.10 3.13
N SER A 131 3.07 -5.86 3.53
CA SER A 131 3.46 -5.55 4.91
C SER A 131 2.38 -5.90 5.94
N ALA A 132 1.09 -5.76 5.59
CA ALA A 132 -0.03 -6.14 6.46
C ALA A 132 -0.16 -7.66 6.65
N LEU A 133 0.37 -8.47 5.73
CA LEU A 133 0.45 -9.94 5.89
C LEU A 133 1.69 -10.32 6.71
N LYS A 134 2.85 -9.81 6.30
CA LYS A 134 4.13 -10.07 6.95
C LYS A 134 5.07 -8.88 6.74
N PRO A 135 5.30 -8.05 7.75
CA PRO A 135 6.24 -6.94 7.67
C PRO A 135 7.65 -7.38 7.28
N GLN A 136 8.24 -6.74 6.27
CA GLN A 136 9.62 -6.99 5.82
C GLN A 136 10.29 -5.69 5.37
N ARG A 137 11.62 -5.64 5.47
CA ARG A 137 12.44 -4.52 4.99
C ARG A 137 12.41 -4.39 3.47
N HIS A 138 12.33 -5.51 2.75
CA HIS A 138 12.20 -5.55 1.30
C HIS A 138 11.42 -6.79 0.88
N PHE A 139 10.58 -6.64 -0.14
CA PHE A 139 9.92 -7.75 -0.81
C PHE A 139 10.54 -7.91 -2.19
N ALA A 140 11.24 -9.02 -2.40
CA ALA A 140 11.82 -9.36 -3.71
C ALA A 140 10.74 -9.48 -4.80
N ARG A 141 9.55 -9.96 -4.42
CA ARG A 141 8.37 -10.05 -5.30
C ARG A 141 7.12 -9.64 -4.54
N LEU A 142 6.31 -8.80 -5.17
CA LEU A 142 4.98 -8.41 -4.66
C LEU A 142 3.90 -9.34 -5.26
N SER A 143 4.04 -10.65 -5.02
CA SER A 143 3.25 -11.70 -5.67
C SER A 143 2.28 -12.45 -4.75
N GLN A 144 2.03 -11.98 -3.52
CA GLN A 144 1.05 -12.61 -2.63
C GLN A 144 -0.36 -12.49 -3.24
N SER A 145 -1.03 -13.64 -3.39
CA SER A 145 -2.34 -13.70 -4.06
C SER A 145 -3.39 -12.83 -3.36
N SER A 146 -3.50 -12.94 -2.04
CA SER A 146 -4.45 -12.13 -1.25
C SER A 146 -4.24 -10.62 -1.42
N ALA A 147 -3.00 -10.16 -1.54
CA ALA A 147 -2.67 -8.76 -1.79
C ALA A 147 -3.05 -8.33 -3.22
N LEU A 148 -2.81 -9.20 -4.20
CA LEU A 148 -3.16 -8.95 -5.61
C LEU A 148 -4.67 -8.97 -5.84
N ASP A 149 -5.39 -9.88 -5.18
CA ASP A 149 -6.85 -9.98 -5.27
C ASP A 149 -7.51 -8.76 -4.63
N LEU A 150 -7.06 -8.33 -3.44
CA LEU A 150 -7.53 -7.08 -2.84
C LEU A 150 -7.29 -5.88 -3.78
N LEU A 151 -6.11 -5.79 -4.40
CA LEU A 151 -5.80 -4.70 -5.33
C LEU A 151 -6.73 -4.70 -6.55
N ARG A 152 -7.17 -5.87 -7.04
CA ARG A 152 -8.14 -5.98 -8.14
C ARG A 152 -9.53 -5.50 -7.75
N ASP A 153 -9.90 -5.64 -6.48
CA ASP A 153 -11.20 -5.21 -5.97
C ASP A 153 -11.24 -3.70 -5.65
N CYS A 154 -10.07 -3.06 -5.49
CA CYS A 154 -9.97 -1.61 -5.33
C CYS A 154 -10.46 -0.85 -6.58
N ARG A 155 -11.02 0.34 -6.37
CA ARG A 155 -11.54 1.20 -7.46
C ARG A 155 -10.93 2.60 -7.37
N GLU A 156 -10.75 3.25 -8.52
CA GLU A 156 -10.45 4.68 -8.56
C GLU A 156 -11.76 5.47 -8.58
N THR A 157 -11.88 6.51 -7.76
CA THR A 157 -13.04 7.44 -7.82
C THR A 157 -12.75 8.64 -8.71
N GLN A 158 -13.76 9.44 -9.03
CA GLN A 158 -13.59 10.67 -9.83
C GLN A 158 -12.62 11.66 -9.15
N THR A 159 -11.96 12.48 -9.98
CA THR A 159 -11.07 13.55 -9.53
C THR A 159 -11.85 14.72 -8.93
N GLU A 160 -11.39 15.28 -7.82
CA GLU A 160 -12.05 16.40 -7.13
C GLU A 160 -11.61 17.78 -7.67
N ARG A 161 -12.47 18.80 -7.53
CA ARG A 161 -12.18 20.17 -7.98
C ARG A 161 -11.22 20.89 -7.01
N GLY A 162 -10.23 21.62 -7.53
CA GLY A 162 -9.36 22.52 -6.74
C GLY A 162 -7.90 22.08 -6.57
N SER A 163 -7.54 20.91 -7.09
CA SER A 163 -6.18 20.38 -7.24
C SER A 163 -6.27 19.03 -7.95
N TYR A 164 -5.22 18.54 -8.60
CA TYR A 164 -5.26 17.18 -9.14
C TYR A 164 -5.29 16.16 -7.99
N VAL A 165 -6.44 15.52 -7.78
CA VAL A 165 -6.68 14.50 -6.75
C VAL A 165 -7.06 13.20 -7.42
N THR A 166 -6.30 12.13 -7.18
CA THR A 166 -6.73 10.74 -7.45
C THR A 166 -7.11 10.09 -6.13
N SER A 167 -8.10 9.20 -6.17
CA SER A 167 -8.58 8.52 -4.96
C SER A 167 -8.65 7.02 -5.18
N LEU A 168 -8.12 6.25 -4.24
CA LEU A 168 -8.28 4.81 -4.16
C LEU A 168 -9.40 4.49 -3.16
N LEU A 169 -10.39 3.73 -3.62
CA LEU A 169 -11.43 3.13 -2.79
C LEU A 169 -11.06 1.66 -2.53
N VAL A 170 -10.86 1.34 -1.26
CA VAL A 170 -10.51 0.02 -0.76
C VAL A 170 -11.78 -0.62 -0.20
N PRO A 171 -12.34 -1.68 -0.81
CA PRO A 171 -13.58 -2.28 -0.35
C PRO A 171 -13.40 -2.86 1.05
N VAL A 172 -14.33 -2.55 1.95
CA VAL A 172 -14.33 -3.08 3.32
C VAL A 172 -15.72 -3.59 3.62
N ASP A 173 -15.82 -4.92 3.80
CA ASP A 173 -17.08 -5.57 4.15
C ASP A 173 -17.62 -5.04 5.48
N PRO A 174 -18.95 -4.94 5.67
CA PRO A 174 -19.53 -4.62 6.97
C PRO A 174 -19.19 -5.70 8.02
N PRO A 175 -19.26 -5.39 9.32
CA PRO A 175 -19.09 -6.39 10.37
C PRO A 175 -20.33 -7.30 10.40
N VAL A 176 -20.12 -8.59 10.13
CA VAL A 176 -21.16 -9.63 10.22
C VAL A 176 -20.94 -10.40 11.51
N GLY A 177 -21.87 -10.28 12.47
CA GLY A 177 -21.81 -11.03 13.74
C GLY A 177 -21.53 -10.20 15.00
N GLY A 178 -21.43 -8.86 14.90
CA GLY A 178 -21.29 -7.97 16.06
C GLY A 178 -19.93 -7.26 16.16
N PRO A 179 -19.64 -6.59 17.30
CA PRO A 179 -18.45 -5.75 17.46
C PRO A 179 -17.13 -6.53 17.65
N GLU A 180 -17.16 -7.84 17.90
CA GLU A 180 -15.96 -8.67 18.11
C GLU A 180 -15.40 -9.32 16.81
N VAL A 181 -15.89 -8.90 15.64
CA VAL A 181 -15.47 -9.47 14.35
C VAL A 181 -14.04 -9.03 14.03
N GLU A 182 -13.20 -10.01 13.64
CA GLU A 182 -11.83 -9.74 13.19
C GLU A 182 -11.81 -8.64 12.12
N GLU A 183 -10.82 -7.74 12.24
CA GLU A 183 -10.65 -6.66 11.29
C GLU A 183 -10.34 -7.22 9.89
N PRO A 184 -11.11 -6.86 8.84
CA PRO A 184 -10.91 -7.39 7.49
C PRO A 184 -9.51 -7.06 6.98
N TYR A 185 -8.94 -7.96 6.18
CA TYR A 185 -7.61 -7.77 5.60
C TYR A 185 -7.49 -6.40 4.90
N ALA A 186 -8.49 -6.01 4.10
CA ALA A 186 -8.55 -4.70 3.45
C ALA A 186 -8.35 -3.52 4.41
N ARG A 187 -9.03 -3.56 5.58
CA ARG A 187 -8.91 -2.54 6.63
C ARG A 187 -7.51 -2.54 7.24
N ARG A 188 -6.94 -3.73 7.52
CA ARG A 188 -5.56 -3.85 8.00
C ARG A 188 -4.56 -3.24 7.02
N VAL A 189 -4.75 -3.44 5.71
CA VAL A 189 -3.90 -2.83 4.67
C VAL A 189 -3.96 -1.30 4.74
N THR A 190 -5.16 -0.71 4.81
CA THR A 190 -5.32 0.74 4.94
C THR A 190 -4.64 1.29 6.20
N ARG A 191 -4.75 0.57 7.34
CA ARG A 191 -4.04 0.93 8.57
C ARG A 191 -2.52 0.85 8.40
N THR A 192 -2.00 -0.22 7.81
CA THR A 192 -0.55 -0.38 7.56
C THR A 192 -0.03 0.71 6.64
N LEU A 193 -0.78 1.08 5.59
CA LEU A 193 -0.46 2.21 4.71
C LEU A 193 -0.35 3.51 5.51
N MET A 194 -1.38 3.88 6.26
CA MET A 194 -1.37 5.13 7.03
C MET A 194 -0.33 5.11 8.16
N GLY A 195 -0.12 3.97 8.82
CA GLY A 195 0.93 3.80 9.82
C GLY A 195 2.31 4.05 9.24
N GLY A 196 2.62 3.46 8.09
CA GLY A 196 3.89 3.67 7.39
C GLY A 196 4.07 5.11 6.93
N LEU A 197 3.01 5.74 6.43
CA LEU A 197 3.02 7.15 6.03
C LEU A 197 3.25 8.09 7.20
N VAL A 198 2.62 7.85 8.35
CA VAL A 198 2.79 8.65 9.56
C VAL A 198 4.19 8.50 10.13
N GLU A 199 4.73 7.29 10.21
CA GLU A 199 6.11 7.06 10.65
C GLU A 199 7.11 7.72 9.69
N THR A 200 6.86 7.66 8.38
CA THR A 200 7.69 8.35 7.39
C THR A 200 7.66 9.87 7.59
N SER A 201 6.48 10.44 7.79
CA SER A 201 6.30 11.87 8.10
C SER A 201 7.05 12.27 9.36
N ARG A 202 7.00 11.44 10.42
CA ARG A 202 7.71 11.70 11.68
C ARG A 202 9.23 11.70 11.51
N SER A 203 9.79 10.72 10.80
CA SER A 203 11.23 10.68 10.52
C SER A 203 11.71 11.91 9.74
N VAL A 204 10.91 12.36 8.76
CA VAL A 204 11.19 13.58 8.00
C VAL A 204 11.11 14.84 8.88
N GLU A 205 10.05 14.95 9.68
CA GLU A 205 9.84 16.09 10.60
C GLU A 205 10.93 16.18 11.68
N ALA A 206 11.47 15.04 12.13
CA ALA A 206 12.58 14.96 13.08
C ALA A 206 13.96 15.23 12.45
N GLY A 207 14.07 15.14 11.12
CA GLY A 207 15.37 15.22 10.42
C GLY A 207 16.25 13.98 10.62
N GLU A 208 15.66 12.84 10.97
CA GLU A 208 16.34 11.58 11.29
C GLU A 208 15.93 10.47 10.29
N PRO A 209 16.27 10.61 9.00
CA PRO A 209 15.83 9.67 7.94
C PRO A 209 16.34 8.24 8.10
N GLU A 210 17.48 8.06 8.77
CA GLU A 210 18.05 6.76 9.08
C GLU A 210 17.11 5.89 9.91
N THR A 211 16.22 6.50 10.69
CA THR A 211 15.22 5.78 11.49
C THR A 211 14.26 4.98 10.62
N LEU A 212 14.06 5.35 9.34
CA LEU A 212 13.22 4.62 8.40
C LEU A 212 13.68 3.17 8.17
N LEU A 213 14.97 2.89 8.35
CA LEU A 213 15.54 1.55 8.14
C LEU A 213 15.02 0.51 9.13
N ASP A 214 14.46 0.95 10.26
CA ASP A 214 13.94 0.12 11.34
C ASP A 214 12.41 0.18 11.47
N ARG A 215 11.71 0.81 10.51
CA ARG A 215 10.24 0.95 10.51
C ARG A 215 9.49 -0.13 9.72
N ALA A 216 10.15 -1.26 9.42
CA ALA A 216 9.52 -2.36 8.71
C ALA A 216 8.23 -2.85 9.40
N GLN A 217 8.23 -2.94 10.73
CA GLN A 217 7.04 -3.35 11.51
C GLN A 217 5.86 -2.37 11.40
N SER A 218 6.13 -1.11 11.09
CA SER A 218 5.10 -0.09 10.81
C SER A 218 4.65 -0.10 9.34
N GLY A 219 5.14 -1.04 8.53
CA GLY A 219 4.81 -1.17 7.11
C GLY A 219 5.76 -0.47 6.15
N VAL A 220 6.81 0.18 6.64
CA VAL A 220 7.81 0.89 5.82
C VAL A 220 8.82 -0.12 5.26
N SER A 221 8.56 -0.60 4.05
CA SER A 221 9.49 -1.41 3.26
C SER A 221 10.21 -0.55 2.22
N SER A 222 11.28 -1.07 1.62
CA SER A 222 11.90 -0.45 0.44
C SER A 222 10.89 -0.29 -0.70
N ASN A 223 10.03 -1.27 -0.97
CA ASN A 223 8.99 -1.17 -2.00
C ASN A 223 8.01 -0.02 -1.72
N PHE A 224 7.66 0.20 -0.45
CA PHE A 224 6.82 1.32 0.00
C PHE A 224 7.53 2.67 -0.25
N LEU A 225 8.79 2.80 0.18
CA LEU A 225 9.55 4.04 0.01
C LEU A 225 9.88 4.34 -1.45
N THR A 226 10.15 3.32 -2.28
CA THR A 226 10.28 3.47 -3.73
C THR A 226 8.99 4.00 -4.34
N ALA A 227 7.85 3.40 -4.01
CA ALA A 227 6.56 3.87 -4.51
C ALA A 227 6.24 5.30 -4.05
N LEU A 228 6.59 5.66 -2.81
CA LEU A 228 6.45 7.03 -2.32
C LEU A 228 7.38 8.00 -3.06
N ALA A 229 8.64 7.60 -3.31
CA ALA A 229 9.59 8.39 -4.10
C ALA A 229 9.10 8.66 -5.53
N ASP A 230 8.46 7.67 -6.16
CA ASP A 230 7.90 7.78 -7.52
C ASP A 230 6.71 8.77 -7.60
N MET A 231 6.07 9.10 -6.47
CA MET A 231 5.04 10.13 -6.41
C MET A 231 5.59 11.56 -6.48
N ARG A 232 6.91 11.74 -6.62
CA ARG A 232 7.54 13.07 -6.59
C ARG A 232 6.82 14.06 -7.52
N PRO A 233 6.32 15.18 -6.97
CA PRO A 233 5.60 16.17 -7.74
C PRO A 233 6.58 17.03 -8.56
N GLY A 234 6.09 17.58 -9.67
CA GLY A 234 6.85 18.51 -10.51
C GLY A 234 6.92 19.92 -9.91
N GLY A 235 8.03 20.63 -10.15
CA GLY A 235 8.27 21.99 -9.67
C GLY A 235 8.81 22.05 -8.23
N GLU A 236 9.52 23.13 -7.88
CA GLU A 236 10.22 23.26 -6.59
C GLU A 236 9.29 23.50 -5.40
N ARG A 237 8.21 24.29 -5.60
CA ARG A 237 7.21 24.60 -4.57
C ARG A 237 5.99 23.69 -4.70
N SER A 238 6.24 22.39 -4.66
CA SER A 238 5.21 21.36 -4.86
C SER A 238 5.22 20.35 -3.72
N PHE A 239 4.08 19.67 -3.54
CA PHE A 239 3.92 18.67 -2.49
C PHE A 239 2.91 17.59 -2.89
N VAL A 240 3.01 16.44 -2.22
CA VAL A 240 1.99 15.40 -2.21
C VAL A 240 1.34 15.40 -0.83
N GLU A 241 0.02 15.48 -0.81
CA GLU A 241 -0.78 15.26 0.40
C GLU A 241 -1.54 13.94 0.23
N ILE A 242 -1.46 13.10 1.25
CA ILE A 242 -2.18 11.83 1.29
C ILE A 242 -3.10 11.88 2.49
N ASP A 243 -4.39 11.72 2.23
CA ASP A 243 -5.41 11.73 3.27
C ASP A 243 -6.30 10.49 3.19
N MET A 244 -6.90 10.12 4.31
CA MET A 244 -7.73 8.93 4.41
C MET A 244 -9.01 9.17 5.21
N SER A 245 -10.09 8.52 4.76
CA SER A 245 -11.35 8.41 5.49
C SER A 245 -11.84 6.96 5.51
N TRP A 246 -12.31 6.52 6.68
CA TRP A 246 -12.83 5.17 6.88
C TRP A 246 -14.16 4.91 6.16
N SER A 247 -14.36 3.65 5.78
CA SER A 247 -15.66 3.17 5.31
C SER A 247 -16.77 3.48 6.32
N ARG A 248 -17.88 3.98 5.80
CA ARG A 248 -19.14 4.14 6.52
C ARG A 248 -19.65 2.83 7.13
N ALA A 249 -19.39 1.71 6.46
CA ALA A 249 -19.80 0.39 6.95
C ALA A 249 -18.98 -0.08 8.17
N ARG A 250 -17.79 0.50 8.38
CA ARG A 250 -16.90 0.23 9.52
C ARG A 250 -16.22 1.53 9.97
N PRO A 251 -16.92 2.46 10.63
CA PRO A 251 -16.28 3.67 11.13
C PRO A 251 -15.29 3.28 12.21
N GLU A 252 -14.06 3.78 12.13
CA GLU A 252 -13.10 3.67 13.22
C GLU A 252 -13.02 5.01 13.97
N LEU A 253 -12.97 4.92 15.31
CA LEU A 253 -13.18 6.08 16.19
C LEU A 253 -11.93 6.96 16.37
N VAL A 254 -10.72 6.46 16.14
CA VAL A 254 -9.48 7.23 16.38
C VAL A 254 -8.36 6.86 15.41
N LEU A 255 -8.03 7.78 14.51
CA LEU A 255 -6.71 7.81 13.85
C LEU A 255 -5.85 8.86 14.55
N SER A 256 -4.59 8.54 14.82
CA SER A 256 -3.63 9.52 15.34
C SER A 256 -3.36 10.65 14.34
N ARG A 257 -3.37 10.35 13.04
CA ARG A 257 -3.22 11.31 11.94
C ARG A 257 -3.81 10.71 10.65
N SER A 258 -4.89 11.29 10.15
CA SER A 258 -5.56 10.87 8.91
C SER A 258 -5.03 11.55 7.65
N LYS A 259 -4.07 12.47 7.79
CA LYS A 259 -3.49 13.25 6.69
C LYS A 259 -1.99 13.47 6.88
N VAL A 260 -1.20 13.15 5.86
CA VAL A 260 0.24 13.43 5.77
C VAL A 260 0.56 14.28 4.55
N ARG A 261 1.66 15.02 4.62
CA ARG A 261 2.12 15.88 3.53
C ARG A 261 3.64 15.79 3.40
N PHE A 262 4.10 15.62 2.17
CA PHE A 262 5.53 15.59 1.84
C PHE A 262 5.85 16.68 0.82
N GLU A 263 6.75 17.58 1.18
CA GLU A 263 7.29 18.60 0.27
C GLU A 263 8.22 17.95 -0.76
N GLN A 264 8.33 18.51 -1.96
CA GLN A 264 9.13 17.95 -3.05
C GLN A 264 10.57 17.58 -2.64
N GLY A 265 11.19 18.43 -1.80
CA GLY A 265 12.58 18.28 -1.39
C GLY A 265 12.90 17.00 -0.62
N VAL A 266 11.91 16.34 -0.01
CA VAL A 266 12.16 15.14 0.81
C VAL A 266 12.11 13.84 0.00
N PHE A 267 11.66 13.86 -1.25
CA PHE A 267 11.48 12.64 -2.04
C PHE A 267 12.79 11.94 -2.40
N GLY A 268 13.91 12.67 -2.53
CA GLY A 268 15.22 12.07 -2.77
C GLY A 268 15.70 11.20 -1.61
N MET A 269 15.36 11.57 -0.38
CA MET A 269 15.64 10.79 0.83
C MET A 269 14.88 9.46 0.82
N PHE A 270 13.65 9.42 0.31
CA PHE A 270 12.89 8.16 0.20
C PHE A 270 13.58 7.17 -0.74
N SER A 271 14.12 7.63 -1.88
CA SER A 271 14.90 6.79 -2.80
C SER A 271 16.14 6.21 -2.13
N GLU A 272 16.90 7.02 -1.39
CA GLU A 272 18.10 6.55 -0.69
C GLU A 272 17.78 5.57 0.44
N ALA A 273 16.76 5.85 1.24
CA ALA A 273 16.30 4.94 2.29
C ALA A 273 15.76 3.62 1.73
N ALA A 274 15.02 3.67 0.61
CA ALA A 274 14.55 2.48 -0.09
C ALA A 274 15.71 1.61 -0.59
N ARG A 275 16.73 2.23 -1.19
CA ARG A 275 17.94 1.55 -1.64
C ARG A 275 18.67 0.91 -0.46
N ALA A 276 18.89 1.64 0.63
CA ALA A 276 19.54 1.12 1.83
C ALA A 276 18.78 -0.08 2.45
N LEU A 277 17.45 -0.01 2.55
CA LEU A 277 16.61 -1.13 3.00
C LEU A 277 16.77 -2.36 2.10
N ARG A 278 16.72 -2.18 0.78
CA ARG A 278 16.90 -3.28 -0.19
C ARG A 278 18.28 -3.91 -0.05
N GLU A 279 19.32 -3.08 0.00
CA GLU A 279 20.71 -3.53 0.06
C GLU A 279 21.05 -4.31 1.33
N THR A 280 20.41 -3.98 2.44
CA THR A 280 20.66 -4.59 3.76
C THR A 280 19.68 -5.72 4.09
N THR A 281 18.74 -6.05 3.20
CA THR A 281 17.80 -7.15 3.41
C THR A 281 18.46 -8.50 3.08
N PRO A 282 18.45 -9.48 4.01
CA PRO A 282 18.91 -10.84 3.73
C PRO A 282 18.09 -11.49 2.60
N VAL A 283 18.77 -12.16 1.66
CA VAL A 283 18.16 -12.93 0.58
C VAL A 283 18.35 -14.42 0.86
N PRO A 284 17.36 -15.12 1.45
CA PRO A 284 17.48 -16.52 1.82
C PRO A 284 17.43 -17.45 0.59
N GLY A 285 18.18 -18.54 0.65
CA GLY A 285 18.17 -19.59 -0.37
C GLY A 285 18.68 -19.15 -1.73
N LEU A 286 19.53 -18.12 -1.78
CA LEU A 286 20.15 -17.67 -3.02
C LEU A 286 21.13 -18.72 -3.52
N GLU A 287 20.96 -19.13 -4.77
CA GLU A 287 21.95 -19.89 -5.52
C GLU A 287 23.03 -18.93 -6.04
N VAL A 288 24.28 -19.18 -5.62
CA VAL A 288 25.44 -18.43 -6.08
C VAL A 288 26.29 -19.35 -6.93
N GLU A 289 26.40 -19.02 -8.21
CA GLU A 289 27.36 -19.63 -9.12
C GLU A 289 28.52 -18.67 -9.40
N GLY A 290 29.76 -19.15 -9.34
CA GLY A 290 30.92 -18.29 -9.60
C GLY A 290 32.26 -19.00 -9.48
N PHE A 291 33.34 -18.22 -9.57
CA PHE A 291 34.70 -18.75 -9.48
C PHE A 291 35.30 -18.43 -8.12
N VAL A 292 35.98 -19.40 -7.52
CA VAL A 292 36.77 -19.17 -6.32
C VAL A 292 37.96 -18.30 -6.70
N VAL A 293 38.08 -17.11 -6.11
CA VAL A 293 39.17 -16.14 -6.38
C VAL A 293 40.10 -15.93 -5.19
N ARG A 294 39.70 -16.36 -3.99
CA ARG A 294 40.54 -16.34 -2.78
C ARG A 294 40.13 -17.48 -1.86
N LEU A 295 41.15 -18.07 -1.22
CA LEU A 295 41.05 -19.13 -0.23
C LEU A 295 41.79 -18.66 1.03
N GLU A 296 41.13 -18.68 2.17
CA GLU A 296 41.70 -18.25 3.44
C GLU A 296 41.35 -19.24 4.55
N ARG A 297 42.39 -19.89 5.09
CA ARG A 297 42.27 -20.81 6.22
C ARG A 297 43.37 -20.50 7.24
N PRO A 298 43.05 -19.85 8.38
CA PRO A 298 44.05 -19.47 9.37
C PRO A 298 44.76 -20.65 10.01
N GLU A 299 44.04 -21.74 10.27
CA GLU A 299 44.55 -22.94 10.93
C GLU A 299 44.66 -24.11 9.94
N LYS A 300 45.77 -24.86 10.01
CA LYS A 300 45.99 -26.01 9.13
C LYS A 300 45.32 -27.27 9.68
N GLY A 301 44.45 -27.87 8.86
CA GLY A 301 43.82 -29.16 9.14
C GLY A 301 42.76 -29.46 8.07
N PRO A 302 42.68 -30.66 7.49
CA PRO A 302 41.77 -30.96 6.37
C PRO A 302 40.29 -30.81 6.75
N GLU A 303 39.94 -31.19 7.98
CA GLU A 303 38.58 -31.13 8.53
C GLU A 303 38.12 -29.71 8.93
N LEU A 304 39.05 -28.76 9.05
CA LEU A 304 38.74 -27.42 9.57
C LEU A 304 38.01 -26.58 8.50
N PRO A 305 37.00 -25.79 8.90
CA PRO A 305 36.33 -24.87 8.00
C PRO A 305 37.28 -23.79 7.49
N GLY A 306 36.98 -23.22 6.34
CA GLY A 306 37.75 -22.12 5.76
C GLY A 306 36.87 -21.12 5.03
N GLU A 307 37.40 -19.92 4.84
CA GLU A 307 36.71 -18.85 4.13
C GLU A 307 37.14 -18.82 2.66
N VAL A 308 36.18 -18.69 1.77
CA VAL A 308 36.42 -18.51 0.34
C VAL A 308 35.78 -17.22 -0.14
N ILE A 309 36.36 -16.59 -1.14
CA ILE A 309 35.73 -15.49 -1.88
C ILE A 309 35.35 -16.01 -3.26
N LEU A 310 34.06 -15.94 -3.57
CA LEU A 310 33.52 -16.23 -4.89
C LEU A 310 33.35 -14.94 -5.68
N ALA A 311 33.88 -14.90 -6.90
CA ALA A 311 33.55 -13.87 -7.88
C ALA A 311 32.35 -14.34 -8.72
N THR A 312 31.29 -13.54 -8.74
CA THR A 312 30.01 -13.87 -9.40
C THR A 312 29.37 -12.62 -10.01
N GLN A 313 28.30 -12.83 -10.78
CA GLN A 313 27.39 -11.78 -11.25
C GLN A 313 26.07 -11.90 -10.49
N LEU A 314 25.71 -10.86 -9.73
CA LEU A 314 24.40 -10.74 -9.09
C LEU A 314 23.50 -9.83 -9.92
N GLU A 315 22.23 -10.21 -10.08
CA GLU A 315 21.24 -9.45 -10.86
C GLU A 315 21.17 -7.97 -10.47
N ASP A 316 21.19 -7.69 -9.16
CA ASP A 316 21.05 -6.34 -8.60
C ASP A 316 22.35 -5.56 -8.43
N TYR A 317 23.51 -6.22 -8.51
CA TYR A 317 24.81 -5.60 -8.17
C TYR A 317 25.88 -5.74 -9.26
N GLY A 318 25.59 -6.48 -10.33
CA GLY A 318 26.58 -6.88 -11.32
C GLY A 318 27.70 -7.70 -10.69
N SER A 319 28.95 -7.39 -11.07
CA SER A 319 30.14 -8.09 -10.58
C SER A 319 30.29 -7.94 -9.06
N ALA A 320 30.17 -9.04 -8.33
CA ALA A 320 30.25 -9.07 -6.87
C ALA A 320 31.28 -10.09 -6.37
N LYS A 321 31.82 -9.82 -5.17
CA LYS A 321 32.66 -10.75 -4.40
C LYS A 321 31.92 -11.17 -3.14
N ILE A 322 31.64 -12.46 -3.02
CA ILE A 322 30.87 -13.03 -1.92
C ILE A 322 31.79 -13.85 -1.03
N HIS A 323 31.81 -13.51 0.24
CA HIS A 323 32.53 -14.25 1.27
C HIS A 323 31.66 -15.41 1.77
N VAL A 324 32.22 -16.62 1.77
CA VAL A 324 31.52 -17.84 2.18
C VAL A 324 32.41 -18.62 3.13
N ARG A 325 31.89 -19.00 4.30
CA ARG A 325 32.59 -19.88 5.24
C ARG A 325 32.15 -21.32 5.02
N LEU A 326 33.00 -22.11 4.37
CA LEU A 326 32.70 -23.50 3.98
C LEU A 326 33.17 -24.50 5.04
N SER A 327 32.54 -25.68 5.03
CA SER A 327 32.99 -26.84 5.80
C SER A 327 34.39 -27.30 5.35
N GLY A 328 35.06 -28.15 6.12
CA GLY A 328 36.39 -28.67 5.74
C GLY A 328 36.39 -29.39 4.39
N ALA A 329 35.37 -30.22 4.15
CA ALA A 329 35.16 -30.95 2.91
C ALA A 329 34.87 -30.03 1.72
N ASP A 330 33.92 -29.09 1.87
CA ASP A 330 33.56 -28.16 0.80
C ASP A 330 34.69 -27.20 0.47
N TYR A 331 35.47 -26.77 1.46
CA TYR A 331 36.65 -25.95 1.23
C TYR A 331 37.74 -26.72 0.47
N ALA A 332 37.92 -28.01 0.74
CA ALA A 332 38.83 -28.84 -0.03
C ALA A 332 38.37 -28.95 -1.50
N ALA A 333 37.07 -29.10 -1.74
CA ALA A 333 36.49 -29.05 -3.08
C ALA A 333 36.70 -27.68 -3.75
N ALA A 334 36.49 -26.57 -3.04
CA ALA A 334 36.74 -25.21 -3.52
C ALA A 334 38.23 -24.96 -3.85
N THR A 335 39.14 -25.61 -3.13
CA THR A 335 40.59 -25.54 -3.39
C THR A 335 40.92 -26.21 -4.74
N ASN A 336 40.31 -27.35 -5.02
CA ASN A 336 40.44 -28.02 -6.32
C ASN A 336 39.82 -27.15 -7.43
N ALA A 337 38.63 -26.59 -7.21
CA ALA A 337 37.98 -25.69 -8.17
C ALA A 337 38.85 -24.48 -8.53
N HIS A 338 39.46 -23.84 -7.53
CA HIS A 338 40.35 -22.70 -7.73
C HIS A 338 41.58 -23.06 -8.55
N ARG A 339 42.19 -24.23 -8.27
CA ARG A 339 43.35 -24.74 -9.02
C ARG A 339 42.99 -25.02 -10.48
N ASP A 340 41.84 -25.63 -10.70
CA ASP A 340 41.42 -26.14 -12.01
C ASP A 340 40.61 -25.12 -12.82
N GLY A 341 40.33 -23.93 -12.26
CA GLY A 341 39.57 -22.88 -12.92
C GLY A 341 38.07 -23.22 -13.08
N LEU A 342 37.54 -24.13 -12.27
CA LEU A 342 36.16 -24.60 -12.37
C LEU A 342 35.17 -23.65 -11.68
N GLN A 343 33.98 -23.53 -12.26
CA GLN A 343 32.88 -22.81 -11.64
C GLN A 343 32.28 -23.67 -10.51
N VAL A 344 31.82 -23.02 -9.46
CA VAL A 344 31.20 -23.67 -8.31
C VAL A 344 29.81 -23.11 -8.09
N ARG A 345 28.96 -23.91 -7.46
CA ARG A 345 27.63 -23.54 -6.99
C ARG A 345 27.55 -23.70 -5.48
N VAL A 346 26.85 -22.78 -4.82
CA VAL A 346 26.53 -22.87 -3.39
C VAL A 346 25.22 -22.15 -3.10
N PHE A 347 24.43 -22.69 -2.18
CA PHE A 347 23.19 -22.08 -1.69
C PHE A 347 23.41 -21.45 -0.32
N GLY A 348 22.71 -20.36 -0.02
CA GLY A 348 22.69 -19.82 1.34
C GLY A 348 21.90 -18.53 1.44
N THR A 349 22.02 -17.85 2.57
CA THR A 349 21.40 -16.54 2.81
C THR A 349 22.39 -15.43 2.51
N LEU A 350 22.19 -14.69 1.41
CA LEU A 350 23.03 -13.56 1.08
C LEU A 350 22.70 -12.37 1.99
N THR A 351 23.72 -11.85 2.65
CA THR A 351 23.64 -10.63 3.47
C THR A 351 24.71 -9.65 3.03
N LYS A 352 24.45 -8.36 3.23
CA LYS A 352 25.43 -7.30 2.94
C LYS A 352 25.70 -6.50 4.21
N THR A 353 26.95 -6.51 4.66
CA THR A 353 27.43 -5.75 5.82
C THR A 353 28.40 -4.69 5.33
N GLY A 354 27.95 -3.44 5.25
CA GLY A 354 28.71 -2.34 4.66
C GLY A 354 28.98 -2.58 3.16
N ARG A 355 30.24 -2.84 2.80
CA ARG A 355 30.67 -3.15 1.42
C ARG A 355 30.86 -4.64 1.15
N ARG A 356 30.73 -5.50 2.17
CA ARG A 356 31.04 -6.92 2.10
C ARG A 356 29.76 -7.73 1.90
N PHE A 357 29.73 -8.59 0.89
CA PHE A 357 28.69 -9.59 0.72
C PHE A 357 29.12 -10.88 1.41
N GLU A 358 28.21 -11.47 2.18
CA GLU A 358 28.42 -12.71 2.92
C GLU A 358 27.28 -13.68 2.62
N LEU A 359 27.63 -14.92 2.30
CA LEU A 359 26.67 -16.02 2.20
C LEU A 359 26.67 -16.78 3.53
N GLN A 360 25.61 -16.59 4.30
CA GLN A 360 25.39 -17.26 5.58
C GLN A 360 24.70 -18.61 5.37
N ASP A 361 24.92 -19.53 6.30
CA ASP A 361 24.39 -20.90 6.28
C ASP A 361 24.59 -21.61 4.91
N PRO A 362 25.83 -21.68 4.39
CA PRO A 362 26.08 -22.26 3.08
C PRO A 362 25.74 -23.75 3.05
N SER A 363 25.14 -24.20 1.95
CA SER A 363 24.74 -25.59 1.72
C SER A 363 24.81 -25.93 0.23
N GLY A 364 24.82 -27.23 -0.08
CA GLY A 364 24.82 -27.72 -1.47
C GLY A 364 26.01 -27.20 -2.30
N PHE A 365 27.21 -27.21 -1.71
CA PHE A 365 28.42 -26.82 -2.44
C PHE A 365 28.75 -27.87 -3.51
N GLU A 366 28.82 -27.45 -4.77
CA GLU A 366 29.02 -28.34 -5.90
C GLU A 366 29.99 -27.73 -6.93
N LEU A 367 30.78 -28.60 -7.56
CA LEU A 367 31.59 -28.25 -8.72
C LEU A 367 30.72 -28.33 -9.97
N LEU A 368 30.65 -27.25 -10.75
CA LEU A 368 30.03 -27.26 -12.07
C LEU A 368 31.10 -27.66 -13.08
N ALA A 369 30.98 -28.87 -13.64
CA ALA A 369 31.83 -29.28 -14.75
C ALA A 369 31.44 -28.48 -16.00
N ASP A 370 32.42 -28.16 -16.86
CA ASP A 370 32.14 -27.63 -18.19
C ASP A 370 31.13 -28.55 -18.89
N VAL A 371 29.98 -27.99 -19.26
CA VAL A 371 29.12 -28.64 -20.25
C VAL A 371 29.89 -28.53 -21.57
N PRO A 372 30.24 -29.67 -22.22
CA PRO A 372 31.09 -29.70 -23.40
C PRO A 372 30.52 -28.94 -24.60
#